data_AF-A0A7W9KPW1-F1
#
_entry.id   AF-A0A7W9KPW1-F1
#
_cell.length_a   1.000
_cell.length_b   1.000
_cell.length_c   1.000
_cell.angle_alpha   90.00
_cell.angle_beta   90.00
_cell.angle_gamma   90.00
#
_symmetry.space_group_name_H-M   'P 1'
#
loop_
_entity.id
_entity.type
_entity.pdbx_description
1 polymer ?
#
loop_
_entity_poly.entity_id
_entity_poly.type
_entity_poly.pdbx_seq_one_letter_code
_entity_poly.pdbx_strand_id
1 'polypeptide(L)'
;MFVTPGIGYRYDNGCCFDYGNVETTNNDDGNGTMEAIHFGNASYWDTGAGSGPWIMADLENGLLSGSDVNSPNPGGSTINRRYTTTMIEGGSNQWAILPLPRRERRLHRRRRSRPALGLQRPAQPAVAPRLTPAESNHE
;
A
#
# COMPACT_ATOMS: atom_id res chain seq x y z
N MET A 1 4.43 -10.67 4.57
CA MET A 1 3.44 -11.03 5.60
C MET A 1 3.56 -10.04 6.74
N PHE A 2 2.60 -9.15 6.90
CA PHE A 2 2.63 -8.16 7.98
C PHE A 2 1.52 -8.48 8.96
N VAL A 3 1.92 -8.76 10.20
CA VAL A 3 1.01 -8.72 11.34
C VAL A 3 1.13 -7.30 11.86
N THR A 4 0.19 -6.44 11.48
CA THR A 4 0.05 -5.20 12.24
C THR A 4 -0.52 -5.61 13.59
N PRO A 5 0.14 -5.28 14.72
CA PRO A 5 -0.53 -5.23 16.00
C PRO A 5 -1.50 -4.05 15.96
N GLY A 6 -2.50 -4.12 15.09
CA GLY A 6 -3.63 -3.22 15.12
C GLY A 6 -4.41 -3.61 16.37
N ILE A 7 -3.98 -3.20 17.55
CA ILE A 7 -4.95 -2.92 18.59
C ILE A 7 -5.89 -1.93 17.90
N GLY A 8 -7.15 -2.30 17.63
CA GLY A 8 -8.14 -1.46 16.94
C GLY A 8 -8.50 -0.15 17.67
N TYR A 9 -7.56 0.36 18.48
CA TYR A 9 -7.59 1.51 19.36
C TYR A 9 -6.29 2.35 19.31
N ARG A 10 -5.24 1.95 18.56
CA ARG A 10 -4.03 2.77 18.35
C ARG A 10 -3.76 2.94 16.87
N TYR A 11 -4.44 3.92 16.32
CA TYR A 11 -4.23 4.52 15.01
C TYR A 11 -4.52 6.01 15.20
N ASP A 12 -3.98 6.83 14.32
CA ASP A 12 -4.38 8.22 14.20
C ASP A 12 -4.64 8.53 12.72
N ASN A 13 -4.95 9.79 12.46
CA ASN A 13 -5.20 10.26 11.11
C ASN A 13 -3.90 10.69 10.40
N GLY A 14 -2.75 10.71 11.08
CA GLY A 14 -1.49 11.24 10.57
C GLY A 14 -0.87 10.38 9.48
N CYS A 15 -0.09 11.05 8.63
CA CYS A 15 0.75 10.37 7.64
C CYS A 15 2.17 10.12 8.20
N CYS A 16 2.72 8.90 8.10
CA CYS A 16 2.03 7.68 7.70
C CYS A 16 2.56 6.47 8.50
N PHE A 17 1.65 5.59 8.93
CA PHE A 17 2.01 4.33 9.60
C PHE A 17 2.15 3.23 8.56
N ASP A 18 3.33 3.18 7.94
CA ASP A 18 3.57 2.34 6.78
C ASP A 18 4.54 1.19 7.06
N TYR A 19 4.35 0.12 6.29
CA TYR A 19 5.33 -0.95 6.17
C TYR A 19 5.37 -1.42 4.71
N GLY A 20 6.52 -1.32 4.07
CA GLY A 20 6.74 -1.91 2.75
C GLY A 20 7.99 -1.38 2.06
N ASN A 21 7.91 -1.32 0.74
CA ASN A 21 8.95 -0.74 -0.10
C ASN A 21 8.80 0.78 -0.12
N VAL A 22 9.91 1.49 0.05
CA VAL A 22 9.98 2.95 0.16
C VAL A 22 11.25 3.47 -0.50
N GLU A 23 11.31 4.77 -0.69
CA GLU A 23 12.46 5.50 -1.24
C GLU A 23 13.70 5.30 -0.36
N THR A 24 14.86 5.26 -1.02
CA THR A 24 16.15 5.08 -0.33
C THR A 24 16.73 6.37 0.24
N THR A 25 16.17 7.50 -0.16
CA THR A 25 16.69 8.86 0.11
C THR A 25 15.89 9.60 1.19
N ASN A 26 14.76 9.03 1.64
CA ASN A 26 13.75 9.69 2.48
C ASN A 26 13.15 10.96 1.84
N ASN A 27 13.21 11.08 0.52
CA ASN A 27 12.52 12.12 -0.22
C ASN A 27 11.29 11.52 -0.90
N ASP A 28 10.26 12.34 -1.07
CA ASP A 28 9.17 12.08 -2.01
C ASP A 28 9.72 12.17 -3.43
N ASP A 29 9.95 11.01 -4.05
CA ASP A 29 10.44 10.88 -5.42
C ASP A 29 9.26 10.78 -6.44
N GLY A 30 8.02 10.96 -5.96
CA GLY A 30 6.78 11.07 -6.73
C GLY A 30 6.03 9.75 -6.96
N ASN A 31 4.75 9.85 -7.34
CA ASN A 31 3.83 8.72 -7.61
C ASN A 31 4.48 7.39 -8.06
N GLY A 32 4.28 6.34 -7.28
CA GLY A 32 4.63 4.95 -7.58
C GLY A 32 6.04 4.55 -7.14
N THR A 33 6.73 5.38 -6.36
CA THR A 33 8.04 5.06 -5.77
C THR A 33 7.94 4.30 -4.44
N MET A 34 6.78 4.33 -3.78
CA MET A 34 6.44 3.44 -2.66
C MET A 34 5.56 2.27 -3.08
N GLU A 35 5.67 1.17 -2.32
CA GLU A 35 4.68 0.10 -2.26
C GLU A 35 4.60 -0.40 -0.82
N ALA A 36 3.76 0.27 -0.02
CA ALA A 36 3.64 -0.01 1.40
C ALA A 36 2.20 -0.21 1.86
N ILE A 37 2.06 -0.96 2.94
CA ILE A 37 0.79 -1.07 3.67
C ILE A 37 0.71 0.07 4.65
N HIS A 38 -0.35 0.87 4.54
CA HIS A 38 -0.74 1.86 5.52
C HIS A 38 -1.84 1.31 6.45
N PHE A 39 -1.75 1.59 7.76
CA PHE A 39 -2.84 1.33 8.71
C PHE A 39 -3.17 2.58 9.54
N GLY A 40 -4.33 3.18 9.28
CA GLY A 40 -4.73 4.44 9.89
C GLY A 40 -6.15 4.85 9.52
N ASN A 41 -6.57 6.04 9.93
CA ASN A 41 -7.82 6.66 9.46
C ASN A 41 -7.59 8.01 8.77
N ALA A 42 -6.40 8.21 8.19
CA ALA A 42 -6.10 9.33 7.31
C ALA A 42 -7.17 9.44 6.21
N SER A 43 -7.77 10.62 6.07
CA SER A 43 -8.88 10.87 5.13
C SER A 43 -8.55 11.97 4.11
N TYR A 44 -7.26 12.24 3.90
CA TYR A 44 -6.77 13.27 2.98
C TYR A 44 -6.76 12.79 1.52
N TRP A 45 -6.63 11.48 1.32
CA TRP A 45 -6.64 10.79 0.04
C TRP A 45 -7.90 9.93 -0.09
N ASP A 46 -7.78 8.60 -0.16
CA ASP A 46 -8.95 7.72 -0.13
C ASP A 46 -9.47 7.46 1.29
N THR A 47 -10.68 6.93 1.35
CA THR A 47 -11.26 6.36 2.57
C THR A 47 -11.88 5.00 2.28
N GLY A 48 -11.92 4.10 3.26
CA GLY A 48 -12.80 2.95 3.22
C GLY A 48 -14.20 3.29 3.76
N ALA A 49 -15.03 2.27 3.96
CA ALA A 49 -16.29 2.39 4.66
C ALA A 49 -16.08 2.77 6.15
N GLY A 50 -17.06 3.48 6.72
CA GLY A 50 -17.06 3.87 8.14
C GLY A 50 -16.04 4.97 8.43
N SER A 51 -15.56 5.03 9.67
CA SER A 51 -14.62 6.05 10.16
C SER A 51 -13.17 5.55 10.29
N GLY A 52 -12.87 4.36 9.73
CA GLY A 52 -11.58 3.70 9.90
C GLY A 52 -11.40 3.02 11.27
N PRO A 53 -10.23 2.40 11.51
CA PRO A 53 -9.06 2.43 10.64
C PRO A 53 -9.22 1.51 9.42
N TRP A 54 -8.48 1.81 8.36
CA TRP A 54 -8.44 1.05 7.12
C TRP A 54 -7.03 0.49 6.88
N ILE A 55 -6.97 -0.54 6.05
CA ILE A 55 -5.72 -0.96 5.43
C ILE A 55 -5.73 -0.37 4.03
N MET A 56 -4.71 0.41 3.70
CA MET A 56 -4.58 1.08 2.40
C MET A 56 -3.18 0.79 1.82
N ALA A 57 -3.04 1.03 0.52
CA ALA A 57 -1.75 1.00 -0.15
C ALA A 57 -1.19 2.42 -0.18
N ASP A 58 -0.03 2.64 0.39
CA ASP A 58 0.75 3.84 0.11
C ASP A 58 1.59 3.57 -1.15
N LEU A 59 1.28 4.31 -2.21
CA LEU A 59 1.97 4.27 -3.48
C LEU A 59 2.68 5.59 -3.79
N GLU A 60 3.05 6.36 -2.76
CA GLU A 60 3.57 7.73 -2.80
C GLU A 60 2.53 8.72 -3.32
N ASN A 61 2.41 9.85 -2.61
CA ASN A 61 1.43 10.92 -2.83
C ASN A 61 -0.03 10.46 -2.81
N GLY A 62 -0.31 9.28 -2.25
CA GLY A 62 -1.64 8.70 -2.22
C GLY A 62 -1.75 7.47 -1.33
N LEU A 63 -2.70 7.53 -0.38
CA LEU A 63 -3.21 6.35 0.29
C LEU A 63 -4.43 5.82 -0.48
N LEU A 64 -4.30 4.63 -1.07
CA LEU A 64 -5.32 4.03 -1.90
C LEU A 64 -6.07 2.92 -1.16
N SER A 65 -7.39 3.06 -1.12
CA SER A 65 -8.29 2.04 -0.59
C SER A 65 -8.86 1.14 -1.69
N GLY A 66 -8.75 1.56 -2.96
CA GLY A 66 -9.31 0.88 -4.12
C GLY A 66 -8.74 1.42 -5.43
N SER A 67 -9.43 1.16 -6.55
CA SER A 67 -8.96 1.58 -7.88
C SER A 67 -9.21 3.05 -8.21
N ASP A 68 -10.18 3.66 -7.54
CA ASP A 68 -10.54 5.06 -7.72
C ASP A 68 -9.66 5.89 -6.78
N VAL A 69 -9.12 7.01 -7.27
CA VAL A 69 -8.18 7.87 -6.53
C VAL A 69 -8.92 9.07 -5.95
N ASN A 70 -8.57 9.45 -4.73
CA ASN A 70 -9.21 10.51 -3.95
C ASN A 70 -10.72 10.27 -3.80
N SER A 71 -11.09 9.01 -3.55
CA SER A 71 -12.49 8.58 -3.53
C SER A 71 -12.78 7.66 -2.33
N PRO A 72 -13.99 7.73 -1.75
CA PRO A 72 -14.45 6.69 -0.84
C PRO A 72 -14.59 5.35 -1.56
N ASN A 73 -14.09 4.29 -0.93
CA ASN A 73 -14.35 2.91 -1.31
C ASN A 73 -15.27 2.23 -0.27
N PRO A 74 -16.59 2.16 -0.51
CA PRO A 74 -17.53 1.47 0.36
C PRO A 74 -17.22 -0.03 0.54
N GLY A 75 -16.42 -0.62 -0.36
CA GLY A 75 -15.94 -2.01 -0.23
C GLY A 75 -14.74 -2.16 0.70
N GLY A 76 -14.03 -1.08 1.03
CA GLY A 76 -12.91 -1.07 1.97
C GLY A 76 -13.41 -1.20 3.41
N SER A 77 -13.21 -2.35 4.04
CA SER A 77 -13.77 -2.60 5.38
C SER A 77 -13.02 -1.88 6.50
N THR A 78 -13.75 -1.33 7.47
CA THR A 78 -13.18 -0.88 8.75
C THR A 78 -12.58 -2.07 9.52
N ILE A 79 -11.38 -1.88 10.07
CA ILE A 79 -10.68 -2.91 10.83
C ILE A 79 -11.00 -2.79 12.32
N ASN A 80 -11.72 -3.77 12.85
CA ASN A 80 -12.17 -3.83 14.25
C ASN A 80 -11.55 -4.99 15.05
N ARG A 81 -10.32 -5.38 14.71
CA ARG A 81 -9.63 -6.54 15.29
C ARG A 81 -8.39 -6.08 16.03
N ARG A 82 -7.94 -6.84 17.05
CA ARG A 82 -6.70 -6.61 17.81
C ARG A 82 -5.41 -7.04 17.08
N TYR A 83 -5.56 -7.96 16.13
CA TYR A 83 -4.48 -8.44 15.30
C TYR A 83 -5.02 -8.61 13.90
N THR A 84 -4.37 -7.94 12.95
CA THR A 84 -4.73 -7.98 11.55
C THR A 84 -3.52 -8.44 10.77
N THR A 85 -3.75 -9.31 9.80
CA THR A 85 -2.68 -9.81 8.94
C THR A 85 -3.06 -9.54 7.50
N THR A 86 -2.19 -8.84 6.81
CA THR A 86 -2.40 -8.43 5.43
C THR A 86 -1.08 -8.51 4.66
N MET A 87 -1.19 -8.55 3.34
CA MET A 87 -0.08 -8.39 2.41
C MET A 87 -0.48 -7.38 1.34
N ILE A 88 0.50 -6.63 0.85
CA ILE A 88 0.41 -5.93 -0.41
C ILE A 88 1.26 -6.70 -1.41
N GLU A 89 0.74 -6.86 -2.62
CA GLU A 89 1.47 -7.42 -3.76
C GLU A 89 1.30 -6.46 -4.92
N GLY A 90 2.40 -5.95 -5.48
CA GLY A 90 2.40 -5.27 -6.76
C GLY A 90 2.97 -6.10 -7.90
N GLY A 91 2.64 -5.66 -9.11
CA GLY A 91 3.19 -6.13 -10.37
C GLY A 91 2.90 -5.14 -11.48
N SER A 92 3.28 -5.47 -12.71
CA SER A 92 3.04 -4.56 -13.84
C SER A 92 1.56 -4.19 -13.97
N ASN A 93 1.25 -2.91 -13.73
CA ASN A 93 -0.10 -2.32 -13.80
C ASN A 93 -1.16 -2.95 -12.88
N GLN A 94 -0.74 -3.63 -11.81
CA GLN A 94 -1.65 -4.27 -10.87
C GLN A 94 -1.08 -4.24 -9.45
N TRP A 95 -1.98 -4.13 -8.48
CA TRP A 95 -1.66 -4.30 -7.07
C TRP A 95 -2.87 -4.90 -6.36
N ALA A 96 -2.66 -5.47 -5.18
CA ALA A 96 -3.73 -5.96 -4.35
C ALA A 96 -3.38 -5.89 -2.86
N ILE A 97 -4.36 -5.51 -2.05
CA ILE A 97 -4.35 -5.74 -0.60
C ILE A 97 -5.03 -7.09 -0.34
N LEU A 98 -4.28 -8.03 0.22
CA LEU A 98 -4.70 -9.40 0.45
C LEU A 98 -4.91 -9.65 1.95
N PRO A 99 -6.16 -9.83 2.42
CA PRO A 99 -6.39 -10.32 3.77
C PRO A 99 -5.92 -11.77 3.86
N LEU A 100 -5.06 -12.10 4.83
CA LEU A 100 -4.65 -13.49 5.01
C LEU A 100 -5.68 -14.26 5.83
N PRO A 101 -6.09 -15.47 5.39
CA PRO A 101 -7.00 -16.31 6.15
C PRO A 101 -6.41 -16.67 7.52
N ARG A 102 -7.29 -16.68 8.53
CA ARG A 102 -7.03 -17.25 9.85
C ARG A 102 -6.89 -18.78 9.72
N ARG A 103 -5.67 -19.28 9.56
CA ARG A 103 -5.33 -20.72 9.41
C ARG A 103 -5.97 -21.37 8.16
N GLU A 104 -5.23 -22.29 7.57
CA GLU A 104 -5.52 -22.96 6.29
C GLU A 104 -6.98 -23.41 6.13
N ARG A 105 -7.69 -22.75 5.22
CA ARG A 105 -8.65 -23.43 4.33
C ARG A 105 -8.36 -22.95 2.92
N ARG A 106 -7.93 -23.90 2.08
CA ARG A 106 -7.63 -23.83 0.65
C ARG A 106 -8.03 -22.51 -0.05
N LEU A 107 -7.02 -21.81 -0.56
CA LEU A 107 -7.15 -20.68 -1.47
C LEU A 107 -7.89 -21.08 -2.76
N HIS A 108 -9.16 -20.70 -2.89
CA HIS A 108 -9.81 -20.59 -4.19
C HIS A 108 -9.58 -19.18 -4.75
N ARG A 109 -8.56 -19.10 -5.61
CA ARG A 109 -8.13 -17.90 -6.35
C ARG A 109 -9.25 -17.41 -7.28
N ARG A 110 -10.04 -16.42 -6.85
CA ARG A 110 -10.89 -15.63 -7.77
C ARG A 110 -10.13 -14.37 -8.19
N ARG A 111 -9.51 -14.43 -9.37
CA ARG A 111 -8.95 -13.26 -10.06
C ARG A 111 -10.09 -12.34 -10.52
N ARG A 112 -9.97 -11.03 -10.28
CA ARG A 112 -10.84 -9.99 -10.88
C ARG A 112 -10.04 -9.24 -11.96
N SER A 113 -10.68 -8.81 -13.03
CA SER A 113 -10.10 -8.08 -14.18
C SER A 113 -10.42 -6.57 -14.14
N ARG A 114 -9.48 -5.69 -14.58
CA ARG A 114 -9.66 -4.22 -14.66
C ARG A 114 -10.38 -3.80 -15.97
N PRO A 115 -11.15 -2.69 -15.97
CA PRO A 115 -11.54 -1.97 -17.18
C PRO A 115 -10.35 -1.21 -17.77
N ALA A 116 -10.36 -1.00 -19.09
CA ALA A 116 -9.29 -0.34 -19.83
C ALA A 116 -9.36 1.19 -19.66
N LEU A 117 -8.31 1.78 -19.09
CA LEU A 117 -7.97 3.18 -19.36
C LEU A 117 -6.53 3.21 -19.89
N GLY A 118 -6.39 3.59 -21.15
CA GLY A 118 -5.11 3.64 -21.85
C GLY A 118 -4.24 4.76 -21.30
N LEU A 119 -3.18 4.39 -20.58
CA LEU A 119 -1.94 5.15 -20.43
C LEU A 119 -0.88 4.16 -19.93
N GLN A 120 -0.31 3.40 -20.88
CA GLN A 120 0.82 2.51 -20.64
C GLN A 120 2.08 3.33 -20.31
N ARG A 121 2.51 3.29 -19.05
CA ARG A 121 3.94 3.24 -18.72
C ARG A 121 4.15 2.03 -17.82
N PRO A 122 5.10 1.12 -18.12
CA PRO A 122 5.37 -0.01 -17.26
C PRO A 122 5.89 0.49 -15.91
N ALA A 123 5.33 -0.04 -14.81
CA ALA A 123 5.98 0.01 -13.50
C ALA A 123 7.43 -0.48 -13.69
N GLN A 124 8.39 0.37 -13.36
CA GLN A 124 9.80 0.02 -13.46
C GLN A 124 10.07 -1.14 -12.49
N PRO A 125 10.75 -2.21 -12.90
CA PRO A 125 11.29 -3.15 -11.93
C PRO A 125 12.27 -2.37 -11.05
N ALA A 126 12.20 -2.59 -9.73
CA ALA A 126 13.22 -2.13 -8.80
C ALA A 126 14.60 -2.41 -9.41
N VAL A 127 15.33 -1.33 -9.71
CA VAL A 127 16.67 -1.43 -10.28
C VAL A 127 17.53 -2.15 -9.24
N ALA A 128 17.97 -3.36 -9.57
CA ALA A 128 18.97 -4.07 -8.79
C ALA A 128 20.22 -3.19 -8.64
N PRO A 129 20.89 -3.20 -7.47
CA PRO A 129 21.94 -2.24 -7.17
C PRO A 129 23.12 -2.45 -8.11
N ARG A 130 23.40 -1.47 -8.97
CA ARG A 130 24.69 -1.40 -9.63
C ARG A 130 25.66 -0.75 -8.64
N LEU A 131 26.38 -1.61 -7.92
CA LEU A 131 27.58 -1.22 -7.19
C LEU A 131 28.56 -0.57 -8.17
N THR A 132 28.90 0.71 -7.95
CA THR A 132 30.16 1.31 -8.39
C THR A 132 30.74 2.15 -7.26
N PRO A 133 32.07 2.19 -7.10
CA PRO A 133 32.72 2.72 -5.91
C PRO A 133 32.63 4.24 -5.86
N ALA A 134 32.67 4.78 -4.65
CA ALA A 134 32.80 6.21 -4.39
C ALA A 134 34.11 6.77 -5.01
N GLU A 135 33.98 7.80 -5.83
CA GLU A 135 35.01 8.80 -6.15
C GLU A 135 34.31 10.17 -6.03
N SER A 136 34.47 10.87 -4.90
CA SER A 136 35.43 11.93 -4.58
C SER A 136 35.13 13.30 -5.21
N ASN A 137 35.07 14.32 -4.33
CA ASN A 137 35.21 15.78 -4.56
C ASN A 137 33.95 16.49 -5.10
N HIS A 138 33.52 17.68 -4.65
CA HIS A 138 34.16 18.75 -3.89
C HIS A 138 33.08 19.64 -3.20
N GLU A 139 33.49 20.26 -2.09
CA GLU A 139 32.92 21.39 -1.31
C GLU A 139 31.68 21.16 -0.43
#